data_AF-A0AAV1N764-F1
#
_entry.id   AF-A0AAV1N764-F1
#
_cell.length_a   1.000
_cell.length_b   1.000
_cell.length_c   1.000
_cell.angle_alpha   90.00
_cell.angle_beta   90.00
_cell.angle_gamma   90.00
#
_symmetry.space_group_name_H-M   'P 1'
#
loop_
_entity.id
_entity.type
_entity.pdbx_description
1 polymer ?
#
loop_
_entity_poly.entity_id
_entity_poly.type
_entity_poly.pdbx_seq_one_letter_code
_entity_poly.pdbx_strand_id
1 'polypeptide(L)'
;MGCTLSAEERAALDRSKAIEKNLKEDGMVAAKDVKLLLLGGGESGKSTIVKQMKIIHEDGFSGDDVKQYKPVVYSNTIQSLAAILRAMDSLAIEFGDKDRKADAKLVCDVVSRMEDTEPYSAELLTAMKRVWTDAGTVECFSRAREYQLNDSAQ
;
A
#
# COMPACT_ATOMS: atom_id res chain seq x y z
N MET A 1 -26.22 -51.40 32.42
CA MET A 1 -25.96 -50.60 31.21
C MET A 1 -24.97 -49.52 31.57
N GLY A 2 -23.69 -49.75 31.29
CA GLY A 2 -22.61 -48.82 31.63
C GLY A 2 -21.53 -48.91 30.56
N CYS A 3 -21.75 -48.23 29.44
CA CYS A 3 -20.69 -47.98 28.48
C CYS A 3 -19.77 -46.93 29.10
N THR A 4 -18.64 -47.38 29.61
CA THR A 4 -17.53 -46.50 29.98
C THR A 4 -17.01 -45.87 28.70
N LEU A 5 -17.12 -44.54 28.58
CA LEU A 5 -16.49 -43.78 27.51
C LEU A 5 -15.00 -44.15 27.44
N SER A 6 -14.51 -44.39 26.23
CA SER A 6 -13.07 -44.57 26.00
C SER A 6 -12.32 -43.31 26.42
N ALA A 7 -11.02 -43.45 26.75
CA ALA A 7 -10.18 -42.31 27.13
C ALA A 7 -10.14 -41.24 26.03
N GLU A 8 -10.23 -41.64 24.76
CA GLU A 8 -10.27 -40.75 23.60
C GLU A 8 -11.59 -39.96 23.52
N GLU A 9 -12.73 -40.60 23.74
CA GLU A 9 -14.04 -39.94 23.76
C GLU A 9 -14.13 -38.94 24.92
N ARG A 10 -13.55 -39.27 26.08
CA ARG A 10 -13.50 -38.35 27.22
C ARG A 10 -12.59 -37.16 26.94
N ALA A 11 -11.41 -37.39 26.36
CA ALA A 11 -10.52 -36.31 25.95
C ALA A 11 -11.14 -35.42 24.86
N ALA A 12 -11.89 -36.01 23.91
CA ALA A 12 -12.62 -35.27 22.90
C ALA A 12 -13.75 -34.42 23.51
N LEU A 13 -14.50 -34.96 24.47
CA LEU A 13 -15.55 -34.22 25.17
C LEU A 13 -14.98 -33.05 25.98
N ASP A 14 -13.87 -33.25 26.68
CA ASP A 14 -13.21 -32.19 27.45
C ASP A 14 -12.65 -31.09 26.52
N ARG A 15 -12.09 -31.46 25.36
CA ARG A 15 -11.72 -30.49 24.30
C ARG A 15 -12.94 -29.73 23.77
N SER A 16 -14.05 -30.41 23.50
CA SER A 16 -15.28 -29.77 23.01
C SER A 16 -15.82 -28.75 24.02
N LYS A 17 -15.85 -29.10 25.31
CA LYS A 17 -16.25 -28.17 26.38
C LYS A 17 -15.32 -26.96 26.48
N ALA A 18 -14.02 -27.16 26.32
CA ALA A 18 -13.07 -26.05 26.29
C ALA A 18 -13.31 -25.12 25.09
N ILE A 19 -13.59 -25.68 23.90
CA ILE A 19 -13.92 -24.91 22.70
C ILE A 19 -15.22 -24.12 22.90
N GLU A 20 -16.29 -24.75 23.41
CA GLU A 20 -17.56 -24.06 23.68
C GLU A 20 -17.40 -22.92 24.68
N LYS A 21 -16.58 -23.13 25.73
CA LYS A 21 -16.25 -22.08 26.68
C LYS A 21 -15.54 -20.90 25.99
N ASN A 22 -14.52 -21.17 25.18
CA ASN A 22 -13.80 -20.13 24.44
C ASN A 22 -14.73 -19.39 23.46
N LEU A 23 -15.57 -20.11 22.70
CA LEU A 23 -16.54 -19.49 21.79
C LEU A 23 -17.54 -18.59 22.49
N LYS A 24 -17.97 -18.97 23.71
CA LYS A 24 -18.87 -18.14 24.51
C LYS A 24 -18.15 -16.88 25.01
N GLU A 25 -16.90 -16.99 25.43
CA GLU A 25 -16.07 -15.85 25.84
C GLU A 25 -15.83 -14.89 24.67
N ASP A 26 -15.41 -15.41 23.51
CA ASP A 26 -15.21 -14.64 22.27
C ASP A 26 -16.50 -13.96 21.83
N GLY A 27 -17.65 -14.65 21.93
CA GLY A 27 -18.96 -14.08 21.62
C GLY A 27 -19.34 -12.90 22.51
N MET A 28 -18.99 -12.93 23.80
CA MET A 28 -19.22 -11.81 24.72
C MET A 28 -18.31 -10.62 24.43
N VAL A 29 -17.06 -10.86 24.01
CA VAL A 29 -16.13 -9.80 23.59
C VAL A 29 -16.61 -9.17 22.29
N ALA A 30 -16.88 -9.98 21.26
CA ALA A 30 -17.34 -9.52 19.95
C ALA A 30 -18.66 -8.75 20.02
N ALA A 31 -19.56 -9.08 20.96
CA ALA A 31 -20.80 -8.34 21.18
C ALA A 31 -20.59 -6.90 21.69
N LYS A 32 -19.41 -6.59 22.25
CA LYS A 32 -19.03 -5.24 22.69
C LYS A 32 -18.29 -4.45 21.61
N ASP A 33 -17.83 -5.10 20.55
CA ASP A 33 -17.10 -4.45 19.47
C ASP A 33 -18.02 -3.58 18.61
N VAL A 34 -17.62 -2.33 18.40
CA VAL A 34 -18.30 -1.42 17.48
C VAL A 34 -17.66 -1.55 16.10
N LYS A 35 -18.41 -2.09 15.12
CA LYS A 35 -17.94 -2.25 13.73
C LYS A 35 -18.28 -1.02 12.90
N LEU A 36 -17.26 -0.40 12.32
CA LEU A 36 -17.39 0.75 11.43
C LEU A 36 -17.03 0.36 9.99
N LEU A 37 -17.87 0.75 9.03
CA LEU A 37 -17.63 0.57 7.60
C LEU A 37 -17.37 1.94 6.95
N LEU A 38 -16.19 2.10 6.35
CA LEU A 38 -15.84 3.32 5.61
C LEU A 38 -16.09 3.11 4.11
N LEU A 39 -16.92 3.97 3.51
CA LEU A 39 -17.26 3.96 2.09
C LEU A 39 -16.77 5.24 1.41
N GLY A 40 -16.44 5.15 0.13
CA GLY A 40 -15.96 6.27 -0.69
C GLY A 40 -15.23 5.79 -1.94
N GLY A 41 -15.07 6.66 -2.93
CA GLY A 41 -14.36 6.37 -4.19
C GLY A 41 -12.89 5.98 -4.00
N GLY A 42 -12.20 5.62 -5.08
CA GLY A 42 -10.74 5.44 -5.06
C GLY A 42 -10.07 6.67 -4.47
N GLU A 43 -8.99 6.47 -3.71
CA GLU A 43 -8.15 7.55 -3.18
C GLU A 43 -8.84 8.56 -2.23
N SER A 44 -10.10 8.32 -1.84
CA SER A 44 -10.88 9.21 -0.95
C SER A 44 -10.41 9.29 0.52
N GLY A 45 -9.18 8.85 0.83
CA GLY A 45 -8.59 8.94 2.17
C GLY A 45 -9.05 7.88 3.20
N LYS A 46 -9.82 6.86 2.80
CA LYS A 46 -10.30 5.81 3.75
C LYS A 46 -9.15 5.14 4.52
N SER A 47 -8.12 4.71 3.81
CA SER A 47 -6.94 4.11 4.42
C SER A 47 -6.19 5.10 5.32
N THR A 48 -6.20 6.39 4.97
CA THR A 48 -5.61 7.45 5.77
C THR A 48 -6.35 7.63 7.10
N ILE A 49 -7.69 7.59 7.10
CA ILE A 49 -8.49 7.64 8.33
C ILE A 49 -8.14 6.46 9.24
N VAL A 50 -8.08 5.24 8.71
CA VAL A 50 -7.70 4.06 9.50
C VAL A 50 -6.29 4.18 10.07
N LYS A 51 -5.33 4.67 9.27
CA LYS A 51 -3.96 4.94 9.73
C LYS A 51 -3.92 5.98 10.85
N GLN A 52 -4.74 7.03 10.78
CA GLN A 52 -4.85 8.04 11.85
C GLN A 52 -5.44 7.46 13.13
N MET A 53 -6.42 6.55 13.03
CA MET A 53 -6.94 5.85 14.22
C MET A 53 -5.84 5.06 14.94
N LYS A 54 -4.98 4.37 14.20
CA LYS A 54 -3.80 3.67 14.76
C LYS A 54 -2.80 4.63 15.42
N ILE A 55 -2.59 5.83 14.86
CA ILE A 55 -1.71 6.84 15.47
C ILE A 55 -2.29 7.40 16.78
N ILE A 56 -3.60 7.68 16.81
CA ILE A 56 -4.24 8.42 17.91
C ILE A 56 -4.68 7.49 19.05
N HIS A 57 -5.09 6.26 18.73
CA HIS A 57 -5.74 5.35 19.68
C HIS A 57 -4.94 4.06 19.95
N GLU A 58 -3.86 3.80 19.22
CA GLU A 58 -2.94 2.68 19.46
C GLU A 58 -1.50 3.22 19.68
N ASP A 59 -0.51 2.33 19.69
CA ASP A 59 0.91 2.68 19.88
C ASP A 59 1.59 3.23 18.61
N GLY A 60 0.81 3.69 17.62
CA GLY A 60 1.33 4.13 16.32
C GLY A 60 1.93 2.99 15.49
N PHE A 61 2.93 3.29 14.66
CA PHE A 61 3.56 2.32 13.77
C PHE A 61 4.84 1.73 14.35
N SER A 62 4.88 0.41 14.45
CA SER A 62 6.04 -0.37 14.90
C SER A 62 7.17 -0.40 13.85
N GLY A 63 8.35 -0.86 14.26
CA GLY A 63 9.45 -1.09 13.33
C GLY A 63 9.12 -2.12 12.22
N ASP A 64 8.26 -3.09 12.51
CA ASP A 64 7.81 -4.07 11.52
C ASP A 64 6.77 -3.48 10.56
N ASP A 65 5.88 -2.61 11.04
CA ASP A 65 5.00 -1.81 10.17
C ASP A 65 5.83 -0.99 9.18
N VAL A 66 6.90 -0.33 9.65
CA VAL A 66 7.79 0.46 8.79
C VAL A 66 8.45 -0.40 7.71
N LYS A 67 8.90 -1.61 8.06
CA LYS A 67 9.47 -2.56 7.07
C LYS A 67 8.43 -2.95 6.01
N GLN A 68 7.17 -3.14 6.41
CA GLN A 68 6.09 -3.48 5.48
C GLN A 68 5.68 -2.30 4.59
N TYR A 69 5.77 -1.06 5.08
CA TYR A 69 5.43 0.13 4.28
C TYR A 69 6.56 0.59 3.34
N LYS A 70 7.82 0.26 3.60
CA LYS A 70 8.95 0.65 2.73
C LYS A 70 8.74 0.26 1.26
N PRO A 71 8.40 -1.00 0.91
CA PRO A 71 8.09 -1.38 -0.47
C PRO A 71 6.97 -0.56 -1.10
N VAL A 72 5.95 -0.20 -0.32
CA VAL A 72 4.82 0.62 -0.78
C VAL A 72 5.28 2.04 -1.11
N VAL A 73 6.18 2.62 -0.32
CA VAL A 73 6.77 3.94 -0.59
C VAL A 73 7.60 3.91 -1.87
N TYR A 74 8.41 2.87 -2.07
CA TYR A 74 9.17 2.70 -3.32
C TYR A 74 8.23 2.59 -4.53
N SER A 75 7.21 1.75 -4.43
CA SER A 75 6.26 1.55 -5.53
C SER A 75 5.52 2.83 -5.86
N ASN A 76 4.93 3.51 -4.86
CA ASN A 76 4.20 4.76 -5.08
C ASN A 76 5.06 5.84 -5.72
N THR A 77 6.32 5.98 -5.30
CA THR A 77 7.21 7.03 -5.79
C THR A 77 7.55 6.83 -7.27
N ILE A 78 7.96 5.63 -7.68
CA ILE A 78 8.33 5.36 -9.07
C ILE A 78 7.10 5.23 -9.99
N GLN A 79 5.99 4.65 -9.51
CA GLN A 79 4.75 4.59 -10.27
C GLN A 79 4.18 5.99 -10.53
N SER A 80 4.23 6.90 -9.56
CA SER A 80 3.79 8.28 -9.75
C SER A 80 4.63 9.00 -10.81
N LEU A 81 5.96 8.85 -10.75
CA LEU A 81 6.85 9.42 -11.77
C LEU A 81 6.57 8.84 -13.15
N ALA A 82 6.39 7.51 -13.26
CA ALA A 82 6.06 6.86 -14.53
C ALA A 82 4.70 7.29 -15.08
N ALA A 83 3.71 7.56 -14.22
CA ALA A 83 2.41 8.09 -14.63
C ALA A 83 2.56 9.49 -15.27
N ILE A 84 3.35 10.37 -14.65
CA ILE A 84 3.67 11.70 -15.22
C ILE A 84 4.37 11.54 -16.57
N LEU A 85 5.37 10.65 -16.68
CA LEU A 85 6.11 10.45 -17.94
C LEU A 85 5.22 9.95 -19.08
N ARG A 86 4.28 9.03 -18.80
CA ARG A 86 3.29 8.58 -19.79
C ARG A 86 2.29 9.68 -20.17
N ALA A 87 1.95 10.54 -19.21
CA ALA A 87 1.10 11.70 -19.46
C ALA A 87 1.80 12.74 -20.33
N MET A 88 3.13 12.91 -20.24
CA MET A 88 3.88 13.79 -21.14
C MET A 88 3.68 13.40 -22.60
N ASP A 89 3.77 12.10 -22.93
CA ASP A 89 3.51 11.60 -24.29
C ASP A 89 2.06 11.88 -24.72
N SER A 90 1.10 11.69 -23.81
CA SER A 90 -0.34 11.90 -24.08
C SER A 90 -0.71 13.37 -24.27
N LEU A 91 -0.05 14.27 -23.54
CA LEU A 91 -0.25 15.72 -23.60
C LEU A 91 0.68 16.42 -24.60
N ALA A 92 1.51 15.65 -25.32
CA ALA A 92 2.52 16.12 -26.27
C ALA A 92 3.49 17.16 -25.68
N ILE A 93 3.92 16.94 -24.42
CA ILE A 93 4.89 17.79 -23.73
C ILE A 93 6.28 17.19 -23.95
N GLU A 94 7.19 17.97 -24.55
CA GLU A 94 8.57 17.54 -24.74
C GLU A 94 9.41 17.78 -23.48
N PHE A 95 10.44 16.95 -23.28
CA PHE A 95 11.46 17.22 -22.26
C PHE A 95 12.22 18.50 -22.58
N GLY A 96 12.61 19.25 -21.54
CA GLY A 96 13.49 20.41 -21.67
C GLY A 96 14.90 19.99 -22.13
N ASP A 97 15.38 18.84 -21.63
CA ASP A 97 16.62 18.20 -22.07
C ASP A 97 16.32 16.86 -22.78
N LYS A 98 16.75 16.74 -24.04
CA LYS A 98 16.54 15.55 -24.86
C LYS A 98 17.20 14.29 -24.30
N ASP A 99 18.25 14.45 -23.49
CA ASP A 99 18.94 13.33 -22.84
C ASP A 99 18.06 12.67 -21.77
N ARG A 100 17.01 13.36 -21.27
CA ARG A 100 16.06 12.80 -20.30
C ARG A 100 15.19 11.68 -20.87
N LYS A 101 15.09 11.53 -22.20
CA LYS A 101 14.36 10.41 -22.81
C LYS A 101 14.93 9.04 -22.41
N ALA A 102 16.26 8.94 -22.26
CA ALA A 102 16.90 7.71 -21.80
C ALA A 102 16.57 7.42 -20.32
N ASP A 103 16.64 8.46 -19.48
CA ASP A 103 16.29 8.37 -18.06
C ASP A 103 14.81 7.98 -17.86
N ALA A 104 13.90 8.58 -18.63
CA ALA A 104 12.47 8.27 -18.61
C ALA A 104 12.18 6.83 -19.01
N LYS A 105 12.87 6.33 -20.05
CA LYS A 105 12.77 4.93 -20.46
C LYS A 105 13.20 3.97 -19.35
N LEU A 106 14.32 4.26 -18.68
CA LEU A 106 14.79 3.45 -17.54
C LEU A 106 13.73 3.36 -16.43
N VAL A 107 13.12 4.48 -16.05
CA VAL A 107 12.04 4.53 -15.05
C VAL A 107 10.84 3.67 -15.48
N CYS A 108 10.37 3.86 -16.73
CA CYS A 108 9.23 3.13 -17.26
C CYS A 108 9.49 1.62 -17.40
N ASP A 109 10.71 1.21 -17.75
CA ASP A 109 11.11 -0.19 -17.89
C ASP A 109 11.06 -0.92 -16.54
N VAL A 110 11.56 -0.30 -15.46
CA VAL A 110 11.50 -0.86 -14.10
C VAL A 110 10.06 -1.09 -13.65
N VAL A 111 9.19 -0.10 -13.85
CA VAL A 111 7.75 -0.24 -13.52
C VAL A 111 7.10 -1.34 -14.35
N SER A 112 7.45 -1.44 -15.64
CA SER A 112 6.88 -2.46 -16.54
C SER A 112 7.31 -3.88 -16.17
N ARG A 113 8.47 -4.04 -15.53
CA ARG A 113 8.97 -5.32 -15.01
C ARG A 113 8.42 -5.67 -13.62
N MET A 114 7.63 -4.78 -13.00
CA MET A 114 7.14 -4.92 -11.62
C MET A 114 8.29 -5.01 -10.59
N GLU A 115 9.40 -4.33 -10.87
CA GLU A 115 10.59 -4.25 -10.01
C GLU A 115 10.58 -2.94 -9.19
N ASP A 116 9.40 -2.49 -8.76
CA ASP A 116 9.15 -1.17 -8.17
C ASP A 116 9.04 -1.19 -6.64
N THR A 117 9.19 -2.35 -6.01
CA THR A 117 9.05 -2.55 -4.56
C THR A 117 10.39 -2.67 -3.82
N GLU A 118 11.50 -2.65 -4.57
CA GLU A 118 12.87 -2.81 -4.06
C GLU A 118 13.60 -1.46 -3.95
N PRO A 119 14.68 -1.37 -3.14
CA PRO A 119 15.51 -0.19 -3.09
C PRO A 119 16.07 0.17 -4.47
N TYR A 120 16.00 1.46 -4.82
CA TYR A 120 16.49 1.93 -6.10
C TYR A 120 18.01 1.80 -6.24
N SER A 121 18.45 1.33 -7.41
CA SER A 121 19.87 1.42 -7.77
C SER A 121 20.32 2.88 -7.85
N ALA A 122 21.61 3.14 -7.69
CA ALA A 122 22.16 4.49 -7.77
C ALA A 122 21.90 5.14 -9.15
N GLU A 123 21.93 4.32 -10.20
CA GLU A 123 21.62 4.74 -11.57
C GLU A 123 20.15 5.15 -11.70
N LEU A 124 19.21 4.30 -11.29
CA LEU A 124 17.78 4.57 -11.33
C LEU A 124 17.43 5.82 -10.50
N LEU A 125 17.97 5.93 -9.29
CA LEU A 125 17.74 7.09 -8.43
C LEU A 125 18.23 8.39 -9.07
N THR A 126 19.37 8.34 -9.77
CA THR A 126 19.91 9.49 -10.49
C THR A 126 19.02 9.87 -11.67
N ALA A 127 18.57 8.88 -12.46
CA ALA A 127 17.63 9.08 -13.55
C ALA A 127 16.31 9.70 -13.07
N MET A 128 15.71 9.14 -12.01
CA MET A 128 14.48 9.66 -11.40
C MET A 128 14.62 11.13 -10.98
N LYS A 129 15.73 11.49 -10.33
CA LYS A 129 15.99 12.87 -9.91
C LYS A 129 16.13 13.82 -11.11
N ARG A 130 16.88 13.42 -12.14
CA ARG A 130 17.09 14.24 -13.35
C ARG A 130 15.79 14.50 -14.09
N VAL A 131 14.98 13.46 -14.25
CA VAL A 131 13.66 13.55 -14.89
C VAL A 131 12.72 14.43 -14.08
N TRP A 132 12.67 14.26 -12.76
CA TRP A 132 11.83 15.09 -11.89
C TRP A 132 12.15 16.59 -12.00
N THR A 133 13.44 16.94 -12.15
CA THR A 133 13.87 18.33 -12.31
C THR A 133 13.74 18.88 -13.74
N ASP A 134 13.35 18.07 -14.71
CA ASP A 134 13.17 18.50 -16.09
C ASP A 134 11.97 19.45 -16.23
N ALA A 135 12.13 20.50 -17.02
CA ALA A 135 11.10 21.52 -17.20
C ALA A 135 9.79 20.94 -17.77
N GLY A 136 9.87 20.01 -18.72
CA GLY A 136 8.69 19.37 -19.31
C GLY A 136 7.98 18.45 -18.34
N THR A 137 8.71 17.74 -17.47
CA THR A 137 8.11 16.93 -16.41
C THR A 137 7.41 17.78 -15.37
N VAL A 138 8.03 18.89 -14.93
CA VAL A 138 7.41 19.84 -13.99
C VAL A 138 6.17 20.51 -14.61
N GLU A 139 6.22 20.87 -15.89
CA GLU A 139 5.07 21.39 -16.63
C GLU A 139 3.93 20.36 -16.67
N CYS A 140 4.22 19.12 -17.03
CA CYS A 140 3.23 18.05 -17.07
C CYS A 140 2.61 17.77 -15.70
N PHE A 141 3.41 17.84 -14.63
CA PHE A 141 2.93 17.71 -13.26
C PHE A 141 1.99 18.87 -12.86
N SER A 142 2.23 20.10 -13.32
CA SER A 142 1.30 21.23 -13.09
C SER A 142 -0.09 20.98 -13.70
N ARG A 143 -0.16 20.08 -14.70
CA ARG A 143 -1.36 19.63 -15.40
C ARG A 143 -1.87 18.28 -14.89
N ALA A 144 -1.47 17.83 -13.69
CA ALA A 144 -1.84 16.53 -13.11
C ALA A 144 -3.35 16.26 -13.04
N ARG A 145 -4.20 17.28 -13.11
CA ARG A 145 -5.67 17.12 -13.14
C ARG A 145 -6.20 16.55 -14.46
N GLU A 146 -5.39 16.54 -15.52
CA GLU A 146 -5.76 16.03 -16.85
C GLU A 146 -5.56 14.50 -16.98
N TYR A 147 -4.93 13.87 -15.99
CA TYR A 147 -4.69 12.42 -15.95
C TYR A 147 -4.84 11.89 -14.52
N GLN A 148 -4.78 10.57 -14.36
CA GLN A 148 -4.82 9.95 -13.03
C GLN A 148 -3.41 9.94 -12.45
N LEU A 149 -3.22 10.69 -11.37
CA LEU A 149 -2.00 10.72 -10.58
C LEU A 149 -2.40 10.59 -9.11
N ASN A 150 -1.65 9.75 -8.38
CA ASN A 150 -1.89 9.57 -6.95
C ASN A 150 -1.67 10.90 -6.21
N ASP A 151 -2.62 11.29 -5.36
CA ASP A 151 -2.56 12.53 -4.57
C ASP A 151 -1.27 12.67 -3.74
N SER A 152 -0.68 11.55 -3.31
CA SER A 152 0.58 11.55 -2.55
C SER A 152 1.83 11.92 -3.37
N ALA A 153 1.69 12.07 -4.69
CA ALA A 153 2.73 12.61 -5.57
C ALA A 153 2.83 14.14 -5.49
N GLN A 154 1.84 14.81 -4.87
CA GLN A 154 1.77 16.26 -4.72
C GLN A 154 2.69 16.82 -3.62
#